data_AF-A0A381X818-F1
#
_entry.id   AF-A0A381X818-F1
#
_cell.length_a   1.000
_cell.length_b   1.000
_cell.length_c   1.000
_cell.angle_alpha   90.00
_cell.angle_beta   90.00
_cell.angle_gamma   90.00
#
_symmetry.space_group_name_H-M   'P 1'
#
loop_
_entity.id
_entity.type
_entity.pdbx_description
1 polymer ?
#
loop_
_entity_poly.entity_id
_entity_poly.type
_entity_poly.pdbx_seq_one_letter_code
_entity_poly.pdbx_strand_id
1 'polypeptide(L)'
;MDLGVAEEYSHKLADDRKWDDVKILTSGQIAQICGIDSGTAQEIFKVMEASVKPSRASASTEKTIVRRRAVSRRRKKKALPLQDYDEEAKMKQILRDVDTDDAIYQQLRDASIEMNISMTPRILDDLAEGIRARGTGKLTRADAEKVLNSSQSF
;
A
#
# COMPACT_ATOMS: atom_id res chain seq x y z
N MET A 1 -22.14 1.39 22.04
CA MET A 1 -23.55 1.72 22.34
C MET A 1 -23.95 0.78 23.44
N ASP A 2 -24.33 1.31 24.58
CA ASP A 2 -24.71 0.53 25.75
C ASP A 2 -26.15 0.04 25.56
N LEU A 3 -26.36 -1.27 25.64
CA LEU A 3 -27.63 -1.88 25.26
C LEU A 3 -28.62 -2.03 26.41
N GLY A 4 -28.26 -1.57 27.61
CA GLY A 4 -29.02 -1.86 28.82
C GLY A 4 -29.01 -3.34 29.21
N VAL A 5 -28.12 -4.13 28.61
CA VAL A 5 -27.78 -5.49 29.05
C VAL A 5 -26.70 -5.34 30.12
N ALA A 6 -26.80 -6.07 31.23
CA ALA A 6 -25.82 -5.99 32.29
C ALA A 6 -24.40 -6.24 31.74
N GLU A 7 -23.44 -5.41 32.17
CA GLU A 7 -22.08 -5.33 31.61
C GLU A 7 -21.41 -6.71 31.55
N GLU A 8 -21.62 -7.54 32.58
CA GLU A 8 -21.12 -8.91 32.68
C GLU A 8 -21.56 -9.85 31.56
N TYR A 9 -22.79 -9.70 31.04
CA TYR A 9 -23.29 -10.53 29.93
C TYR A 9 -22.90 -9.96 28.58
N SER A 10 -22.78 -8.64 28.47
CA SER A 10 -22.40 -7.97 27.22
C SER A 10 -20.99 -8.37 26.76
N HIS A 11 -20.04 -8.50 27.69
CA HIS A 11 -18.68 -8.95 27.41
C HIS A 11 -18.63 -10.40 26.93
N LYS A 12 -19.35 -11.31 27.61
CA LYS A 12 -19.40 -12.73 27.22
C LYS A 12 -20.10 -12.98 25.89
N LEU A 13 -21.11 -12.17 25.56
CA LEU A 13 -21.82 -12.24 24.28
C LEU A 13 -20.98 -11.72 23.13
N ALA A 14 -20.17 -10.69 23.35
CA ALA A 14 -19.34 -10.04 22.35
C ALA A 14 -17.92 -10.63 22.22
N ASP A 15 -17.53 -11.54 23.10
CA ASP A 15 -16.22 -12.19 23.05
C ASP A 15 -16.07 -12.97 21.73
N ASP A 16 -15.02 -12.64 20.98
CA ASP A 16 -14.68 -13.13 19.63
C ASP A 16 -15.77 -12.98 18.54
N ARG A 17 -16.82 -12.17 18.77
CA ARG A 17 -17.93 -12.00 17.82
C ARG A 17 -18.21 -10.56 17.49
N LYS A 18 -18.50 -10.31 16.22
CA LYS A 18 -18.99 -8.99 15.80
C LYS A 18 -20.38 -8.80 16.37
N TRP A 19 -20.66 -7.58 16.80
CA TRP A 19 -21.94 -7.22 17.42
C TRP A 19 -23.16 -7.52 16.53
N ASP A 20 -23.00 -7.53 15.21
CA ASP A 20 -24.08 -7.93 14.29
C ASP A 20 -24.42 -9.42 14.39
N ASP A 21 -23.44 -10.28 14.70
CA ASP A 21 -23.66 -11.71 14.94
C ASP A 21 -24.37 -11.94 16.28
N VAL A 22 -24.12 -11.07 17.27
CA VAL A 22 -24.77 -11.15 18.60
C VAL A 22 -26.26 -10.81 18.50
N LYS A 23 -26.65 -9.86 17.62
CA LYS A 23 -28.05 -9.45 17.41
C LYS A 23 -28.95 -10.49 16.75
N ILE A 24 -28.37 -11.42 16.00
CA ILE A 24 -29.11 -12.49 15.32
C ILE A 24 -29.24 -13.76 16.16
N LEU A 25 -28.64 -13.79 17.36
CA LEU A 25 -28.73 -14.92 18.27
C LEU A 25 -30.12 -15.07 18.84
N THR A 26 -30.57 -16.32 18.91
CA THR A 26 -31.81 -16.71 19.59
C THR A 26 -31.60 -16.72 21.10
N SER A 27 -32.69 -16.57 21.87
CA SER A 27 -32.63 -16.63 23.34
C SER A 27 -31.99 -17.92 23.87
N GLY A 28 -32.14 -19.05 23.16
CA GLY A 28 -31.49 -20.31 23.52
C GLY A 28 -29.97 -20.28 23.38
N GLN A 29 -29.44 -19.60 22.36
CA GLN A 29 -27.99 -19.44 22.16
C GLN A 29 -27.41 -18.48 23.20
N ILE A 30 -28.13 -17.41 23.54
CA ILE A 30 -27.74 -16.47 24.61
C ILE A 30 -27.62 -17.21 25.95
N ALA A 31 -28.56 -18.09 26.27
CA ALA A 31 -28.51 -18.93 27.46
C ALA A 31 -27.25 -19.83 27.50
N GLN A 32 -26.91 -20.46 26.37
CA GLN A 32 -25.73 -21.33 26.25
C GLN A 32 -24.41 -20.57 26.39
N ILE A 33 -24.32 -19.38 25.80
CA ILE A 33 -23.09 -18.56 25.83
C ILE A 33 -22.89 -17.95 27.22
N CYS A 34 -23.95 -17.45 27.83
CA CYS A 34 -23.86 -16.77 29.12
C CYS A 34 -23.93 -17.73 30.31
N GLY A 35 -24.30 -19.00 30.10
CA GLY A 35 -24.49 -19.99 31.16
C GLY A 35 -25.64 -19.63 32.10
N ILE A 36 -26.70 -19.03 31.57
CA ILE A 36 -27.85 -18.51 32.34
C ILE A 36 -29.12 -19.30 32.07
N ASP A 37 -30.12 -19.12 32.92
CA ASP A 37 -31.43 -19.72 32.78
C ASP A 37 -32.21 -19.14 31.58
N SER A 38 -33.23 -19.86 31.13
CA SER A 38 -34.02 -19.48 29.96
C SER A 38 -34.84 -18.20 30.18
N GLY A 39 -35.18 -17.85 31.43
CA GLY A 39 -35.94 -16.65 31.77
C GLY A 39 -35.11 -15.38 31.58
N THR A 40 -33.93 -15.34 32.20
CA THR A 40 -33.00 -14.21 32.05
C THR A 40 -32.49 -14.06 30.62
N ALA A 41 -32.27 -15.16 29.89
CA ALA A 41 -31.89 -15.12 28.48
C ALA A 41 -32.99 -14.51 27.59
N GLN A 42 -34.27 -14.73 27.90
CA GLN A 42 -35.39 -14.10 27.19
C GLN A 42 -35.48 -12.59 27.45
N GLU A 43 -35.19 -12.14 28.66
CA GLU A 43 -35.16 -10.72 29.00
C GLU A 43 -34.05 -9.99 28.23
N ILE A 44 -32.85 -10.57 28.20
CA ILE A 44 -31.71 -10.04 27.42
C ILE A 44 -32.06 -9.99 25.93
N PHE A 45 -32.64 -11.07 25.39
CA PHE A 45 -33.09 -11.11 23.99
C PHE A 45 -34.11 -10.01 23.68
N LYS A 46 -35.07 -9.75 24.58
CA LYS A 46 -36.09 -8.71 24.41
C LYS A 46 -35.49 -7.30 24.46
N VAL A 47 -34.52 -7.06 25.35
CA VAL A 47 -33.77 -5.80 25.43
C VAL A 47 -32.94 -5.59 24.15
N MET A 48 -32.30 -6.65 23.65
CA MET A 48 -31.58 -6.62 22.37
C MET A 48 -32.51 -6.34 21.19
N GLU A 49 -33.67 -7.00 21.10
CA GLU A 49 -34.65 -6.75 20.04
C GLU A 49 -35.21 -5.32 20.09
N ALA A 50 -35.47 -4.80 21.30
CA ALA A 50 -35.91 -3.43 21.52
C ALA A 50 -34.86 -2.39 21.10
N SER A 51 -33.58 -2.70 21.27
CA SER A 51 -32.47 -1.83 20.83
C SER A 51 -32.25 -1.87 19.30
N VAL A 52 -32.63 -2.96 18.63
CA VAL A 52 -32.46 -3.16 17.19
C VAL A 52 -33.59 -2.51 16.38
N LYS A 53 -34.81 -2.49 16.92
CA LYS A 53 -35.95 -1.81 16.28
C LYS A 53 -36.01 -0.36 16.78
N PRO A 54 -35.68 0.67 15.96
CA PRO A 54 -36.00 2.04 16.34
C PRO A 54 -37.50 2.10 16.60
N SER A 55 -37.90 2.57 17.78
CA SER A 55 -39.28 2.64 18.24
C SER A 55 -40.20 3.26 17.18
N ARG A 56 -40.79 2.44 16.32
CA ARG A 56 -41.95 2.82 15.50
C ARG A 56 -43.17 2.48 16.31
N ALA A 57 -43.46 3.34 17.28
CA ALA A 57 -44.81 3.43 17.81
C ALA A 57 -45.72 3.89 16.68
N SER A 58 -46.62 2.99 16.28
CA SER A 58 -47.62 3.18 15.23
C SER A 58 -48.63 4.25 15.65
N ALA A 59 -48.50 5.46 15.09
CA ALA A 59 -49.57 6.45 15.08
C ALA A 59 -50.01 6.66 13.63
N SER A 60 -51.11 6.00 13.26
CA SER A 60 -51.86 6.22 12.02
C SER A 60 -52.38 7.65 11.99
N THR A 61 -51.57 8.55 11.45
CA THR A 61 -51.94 9.92 11.12
C THR A 61 -51.50 10.13 9.68
N GLU A 62 -52.40 10.64 8.83
CA GLU A 62 -52.09 11.03 7.46
C GLU A 62 -51.04 12.15 7.48
N LYS A 63 -49.77 11.77 7.52
CA LYS A 63 -48.65 12.69 7.43
C LYS A 63 -48.24 12.77 5.98
N THR A 64 -48.28 13.96 5.39
CA THR A 64 -47.69 14.25 4.08
C THR A 64 -46.21 13.87 4.13
N ILE A 65 -45.85 12.75 3.51
CA ILE A 65 -44.47 12.24 3.51
C ILE A 65 -43.63 13.13 2.60
N VAL A 66 -43.01 14.16 3.17
CA VAL A 66 -41.94 14.91 2.49
C VAL A 66 -40.69 14.04 2.51
N ARG A 67 -40.49 13.25 1.45
CA ARG A 67 -39.23 12.52 1.24
C ARG A 67 -38.11 13.54 1.02
N ARG A 68 -37.27 13.76 2.03
CA ARG A 68 -35.97 14.42 1.82
C ARG A 68 -35.17 13.58 0.81
N ARG A 69 -34.83 14.18 -0.35
CA ARG A 69 -33.83 13.58 -1.24
C ARG A 69 -32.53 13.51 -0.45
N ALA A 70 -32.03 12.29 -0.21
CA ALA A 70 -30.70 12.11 0.31
C ALA A 70 -29.73 12.69 -0.72
N VAL A 71 -29.01 13.75 -0.35
CA VAL A 71 -27.95 14.31 -1.19
C VAL A 71 -26.89 13.22 -1.33
N SER A 72 -26.73 12.71 -2.55
CA SER A 72 -25.70 11.72 -2.86
C SER A 72 -24.34 12.29 -2.47
N ARG A 73 -23.71 11.73 -1.43
CA ARG A 73 -22.34 12.08 -1.08
C ARG A 73 -21.44 11.57 -2.20
N ARG A 74 -21.06 12.46 -3.10
CA ARG A 74 -20.15 12.17 -4.21
C ARG A 74 -18.86 11.58 -3.62
N ARG A 75 -18.59 10.29 -3.85
CA ARG A 75 -17.28 9.70 -3.53
C ARG A 75 -16.24 10.46 -4.37
N LYS A 76 -15.28 11.13 -3.72
CA LYS A 76 -14.11 11.69 -4.41
C LYS A 76 -13.42 10.53 -5.12
N LYS A 77 -13.27 10.62 -6.45
CA LYS A 77 -12.45 9.67 -7.19
C LYS A 77 -11.02 9.80 -6.66
N LYS A 78 -10.47 8.70 -6.14
CA LYS A 78 -9.07 8.60 -5.68
C LYS A 78 -8.13 8.16 -6.81
N ALA A 79 -8.39 8.58 -8.05
CA ALA A 79 -7.42 8.42 -9.11
C ALA A 79 -6.55 9.67 -9.09
N LEU A 80 -5.39 9.60 -8.43
CA LEU A 80 -4.36 10.61 -8.67
C LEU A 80 -3.90 10.43 -10.13
N PRO A 81 -3.69 11.52 -10.88
CA PRO A 81 -3.06 11.40 -12.19
C PRO A 81 -1.69 10.74 -12.00
N LEU A 82 -1.38 9.77 -12.86
CA LEU A 82 -0.04 9.21 -12.93
C LEU A 82 0.90 10.37 -13.31
N GLN A 83 1.97 10.56 -12.55
CA GLN A 83 2.96 11.58 -12.88
C GLN A 83 3.60 11.23 -14.23
N ASP A 84 3.78 12.26 -15.07
CA ASP A 84 4.49 12.09 -16.32
C ASP A 84 5.96 11.76 -16.04
N TYR A 85 6.50 10.82 -16.81
CA TYR A 85 7.88 10.40 -16.67
C TYR A 85 8.81 11.45 -17.27
N ASP A 86 9.58 12.11 -16.41
CA ASP A 86 10.62 13.06 -16.81
C ASP A 86 11.92 12.29 -17.14
N GLU A 87 12.11 12.01 -18.42
CA GLU A 87 13.29 11.31 -18.94
C GLU A 87 14.58 12.08 -18.64
N GLU A 88 14.56 13.41 -18.75
CA GLU A 88 15.74 14.24 -18.57
C GLU A 88 16.20 14.25 -17.11
N ALA A 89 15.26 14.42 -16.18
CA ALA A 89 15.56 14.36 -14.75
C ALA A 89 16.11 12.97 -14.38
N LYS A 90 15.57 11.91 -14.99
CA LYS A 90 16.08 10.56 -14.75
C LYS A 90 17.50 10.36 -15.28
N MET A 91 17.80 10.84 -16.48
CA MET A 91 19.14 10.74 -17.05
C MET A 91 20.17 11.53 -16.24
N LYS A 92 19.82 12.74 -15.76
CA LYS A 92 20.64 13.51 -14.82
C LYS A 92 20.88 12.77 -13.52
N GLN A 93 19.87 12.07 -13.00
CA GLN A 93 20.02 11.25 -11.79
C GLN A 93 20.97 10.07 -12.02
N ILE A 94 20.87 9.39 -13.16
CA ILE A 94 21.73 8.24 -13.50
C ILE A 94 23.19 8.65 -13.65
N LEU A 95 23.44 9.82 -14.24
CA LEU A 95 24.78 10.34 -14.51
C LEU A 95 25.34 11.22 -13.38
N ARG A 96 24.62 11.37 -12.26
CA ARG A 96 24.97 12.31 -11.17
C ARG A 96 26.39 12.11 -10.64
N ASP A 97 26.80 10.85 -10.53
CA ASP A 97 28.06 10.46 -9.89
C ASP A 97 29.10 9.99 -10.92
N VAL A 98 28.84 10.17 -12.22
CA VAL A 98 29.73 9.75 -13.31
C VAL A 98 30.41 10.97 -13.92
N ASP A 99 31.74 10.95 -14.00
CA ASP A 99 32.50 12.03 -14.62
C ASP A 99 32.54 11.87 -16.14
N THR A 100 31.48 12.33 -16.83
CA THR A 100 31.36 12.19 -18.29
C THR A 100 32.38 13.02 -19.08
N ASP A 101 33.01 13.99 -18.44
CA ASP A 101 33.98 14.90 -19.07
C ASP A 101 35.41 14.34 -19.03
N ASP A 102 35.63 13.23 -18.32
CA ASP A 102 36.94 12.61 -18.24
C ASP A 102 37.41 12.04 -19.59
N ALA A 103 38.68 12.28 -19.90
CA ALA A 103 39.31 11.81 -21.13
C ALA A 103 39.41 10.28 -21.19
N ILE A 104 39.69 9.60 -20.07
CA ILE A 104 39.77 8.13 -20.03
C ILE A 104 38.36 7.53 -20.18
N TYR A 105 37.37 8.09 -19.49
CA TYR A 105 35.96 7.71 -19.64
C TYR A 105 35.48 7.82 -21.10
N GLN A 106 35.75 8.94 -21.78
CA GLN A 106 35.35 9.14 -23.17
C GLN A 106 36.00 8.10 -24.11
N GLN A 107 37.29 7.81 -23.92
CA GLN A 107 37.99 6.78 -24.70
C GLN A 107 37.40 5.38 -24.49
N LEU A 108 37.07 5.02 -23.23
CA LEU A 108 36.43 3.75 -22.93
C LEU A 108 35.01 3.67 -23.50
N ARG A 109 34.25 4.76 -23.45
CA ARG A 109 32.90 4.85 -24.03
C ARG A 109 32.95 4.66 -25.53
N ASP A 110 33.82 5.36 -26.23
CA ASP A 110 33.95 5.28 -27.69
C ASP A 110 34.38 3.88 -28.12
N ALA A 111 35.38 3.29 -27.44
CA ALA A 111 35.80 1.91 -27.69
C ALA A 111 34.68 0.89 -27.41
N SER A 112 33.88 1.09 -26.36
CA SER A 112 32.73 0.23 -26.03
C SER A 112 31.67 0.27 -27.14
N ILE A 113 31.42 1.44 -27.71
CA ILE A 113 30.48 1.63 -28.84
C ILE A 113 31.01 0.95 -30.09
N GLU A 114 32.29 1.12 -30.42
CA GLU A 114 32.92 0.47 -31.57
C GLU A 114 32.89 -1.06 -31.47
N MET A 115 33.12 -1.60 -30.28
CA MET A 115 33.10 -3.04 -30.02
C MET A 115 31.68 -3.61 -29.83
N ASN A 116 30.63 -2.77 -29.87
CA ASN A 116 29.25 -3.13 -29.55
C ASN A 116 29.08 -3.81 -28.18
N ILE A 117 29.91 -3.40 -27.21
CA ILE A 117 29.81 -3.86 -25.83
C ILE A 117 28.87 -2.92 -25.09
N SER A 118 27.79 -3.46 -24.52
CA SER A 118 26.84 -2.68 -23.72
C SER A 118 27.32 -2.57 -22.27
N MET A 119 28.14 -1.56 -21.95
CA MET A 119 28.50 -1.22 -20.58
C MET A 119 27.65 -0.06 -20.05
N THR A 120 27.33 -0.10 -18.76
CA THR A 120 26.64 1.03 -18.11
C THR A 120 27.62 2.17 -17.85
N PRO A 121 27.15 3.44 -17.82
CA PRO A 121 28.01 4.60 -17.50
C PRO A 121 28.79 4.42 -16.20
N ARG A 122 28.19 3.77 -15.18
CA ARG A 122 28.85 3.55 -13.90
C ARG A 122 30.03 2.57 -14.00
N ILE A 123 29.89 1.49 -14.77
CA ILE A 123 30.97 0.53 -14.99
C ILE A 123 32.14 1.20 -15.71
N LEU A 124 31.86 2.04 -16.71
CA LEU A 124 32.91 2.77 -17.43
C LEU A 124 33.66 3.76 -16.51
N ASP A 125 32.94 4.40 -15.59
CA ASP A 125 33.52 5.29 -14.57
C ASP A 125 34.39 4.54 -13.56
N ASP A 126 33.90 3.40 -13.03
CA ASP A 126 34.66 2.53 -12.12
C ASP A 126 35.94 2.00 -12.79
N LEU A 127 35.87 1.65 -14.09
CA LEU A 127 37.04 1.25 -14.88
C LEU A 127 38.03 2.41 -15.06
N ALA A 128 37.53 3.62 -15.35
CA ALA A 128 38.38 4.81 -15.47
C ALA A 128 39.08 5.14 -14.14
N GLU A 129 38.36 5.06 -13.00
CA GLU A 129 38.94 5.23 -11.67
C GLU A 129 39.99 4.17 -11.37
N GLY A 130 39.73 2.90 -11.69
CA GLY A 130 40.69 1.80 -11.54
C GLY A 130 41.97 1.98 -12.38
N ILE A 131 41.86 2.54 -13.59
CA ILE A 131 42.99 2.89 -14.45
C ILE A 131 43.80 4.04 -13.84
N ARG A 132 43.14 5.07 -13.32
CA ARG A 132 43.84 6.18 -12.63
C ARG A 132 44.53 5.72 -11.35
N ALA A 133 43.92 4.85 -10.56
CA ALA A 133 44.51 4.28 -9.36
C ALA A 133 45.80 3.49 -9.65
N ARG A 134 45.94 2.94 -10.86
CA ARG A 134 47.15 2.27 -11.35
C ARG A 134 48.22 3.23 -11.87
N GLY A 135 47.95 4.53 -11.91
CA GLY A 135 48.90 5.57 -12.33
C GLY A 135 49.02 5.77 -13.85
N THR A 136 48.14 5.15 -14.64
CA THR A 136 48.11 5.36 -16.10
C THR A 136 47.27 6.59 -16.43
N GLY A 137 47.94 7.69 -16.80
CA GLY A 137 47.28 8.96 -17.11
C GLY A 137 46.75 9.09 -18.54
N LYS A 138 47.05 8.13 -19.43
CA LYS A 138 46.57 8.09 -20.82
C LYS A 138 46.34 6.64 -21.22
N LEU A 139 45.24 6.38 -21.93
CA LEU A 139 44.90 5.06 -22.44
C LEU A 139 45.07 5.05 -23.96
N THR A 140 45.71 4.02 -24.50
CA THR A 140 45.72 3.79 -25.95
C THR A 140 44.47 3.00 -26.36
N ARG A 141 44.05 3.11 -27.62
CA ARG A 141 42.88 2.36 -28.13
C ARG A 141 42.99 0.85 -27.87
N ALA A 142 44.15 0.26 -28.14
CA ALA A 142 44.38 -1.17 -27.94
C ALA A 142 44.29 -1.57 -26.46
N ASP A 143 44.68 -0.69 -25.54
CA ASP A 143 44.59 -0.96 -24.10
C ASP A 143 43.15 -0.81 -23.61
N ALA A 144 42.38 0.14 -24.14
CA ALA A 144 40.95 0.26 -23.88
C ALA A 144 40.18 -1.00 -24.29
N GLU A 145 40.43 -1.51 -25.50
CA GLU A 145 39.83 -2.74 -26.00
C GLU A 145 40.17 -3.95 -25.12
N LYS A 146 41.42 -4.06 -24.63
CA LYS A 146 41.82 -5.11 -23.69
C LYS A 146 41.07 -5.03 -22.37
N VAL A 147 40.96 -3.83 -21.79
CA VAL A 147 40.24 -3.60 -20.53
C VAL A 147 38.77 -3.98 -20.68
N LEU A 148 38.11 -3.54 -21.76
CA LEU A 148 36.72 -3.85 -22.03
C LEU A 148 36.49 -5.35 -22.23
N ASN A 149 37.32 -6.03 -23.03
CA ASN A 149 37.25 -7.48 -23.22
C ASN A 149 37.45 -8.26 -21.91
N SER A 150 38.41 -7.84 -21.08
CA SER A 150 38.65 -8.48 -19.78
C SER A 150 37.47 -8.30 -18.82
N SER A 151 36.81 -7.15 -18.90
CA SER A 151 35.65 -6.81 -18.05
C SER A 151 34.38 -7.54 -18.50
N GLN A 152 34.26 -7.86 -19.79
CA GLN A 152 33.13 -8.62 -20.34
C GLN A 152 33.13 -10.10 -19.92
N SER A 153 34.28 -10.64 -19.55
CA SER A 153 34.45 -12.06 -19.22
C SER A 153 34.14 -12.42 -17.75
N PHE A 154 33.70 -11.45 -16.95
CA PHE A 154 33.33 -11.63 -15.53
C PHE A 154 31.83 -11.89 -15.33
#